data_AF-A0A953MY50-F1
#
_entry.id   AF-A0A953MY50-F1
#
_cell.length_a   1.000
_cell.length_b   1.000
_cell.length_c   1.000
_cell.angle_alpha   90.00
_cell.angle_beta   90.00
_cell.angle_gamma   90.00
#
_symmetry.space_group_name_H-M   'P 1'
#
loop_
_entity.id
_entity.type
_entity.pdbx_description
1 polymer ?
#
loop_
_entity_poly.entity_id
_entity_poly.type
_entity_poly.pdbx_seq_one_letter_code
_entity_poly.pdbx_strand_id
1 'polypeptide(L)'
;MRLLLFLSLTLCLAPVRAQDKINLMNGQVLEGKVIGQSSLEIRYLVPGKHKRVERAEPTSSVFSVTDSLGHEKVWYFMDTLFGNTYTVPQMRWFIEGERDARKGYKPILPMLGGFALGAGLTMALDLEVNSLILPPVYAGAMAWPRVYVTRGSITDPNMEGDPIYATGYSAVGRPKRVVRSLLSTTVGVLVGLAMNRYVIDPARNP
;
A
#
# COMPACT_ATOMS: atom_id res chain seq x y z
N MET A 1 19.49 38.99 29.54
CA MET A 1 19.69 38.10 28.36
C MET A 1 19.96 36.63 28.71
N ARG A 2 20.78 36.29 29.71
CA ARG A 2 21.03 34.89 30.10
C ARG A 2 19.82 34.14 30.71
N LEU A 3 18.92 34.85 31.39
CA LEU A 3 17.70 34.25 31.98
C LEU A 3 16.64 33.87 30.94
N LEU A 4 16.53 34.66 29.86
CA LEU A 4 15.62 34.40 28.74
C LEU A 4 16.06 33.19 27.90
N LEU A 5 17.38 32.95 27.79
CA LEU A 5 17.98 31.77 27.17
C LEU A 5 17.72 30.47 27.96
N PHE A 6 17.63 30.54 29.29
CA PHE A 6 17.30 29.38 30.12
C PHE A 6 15.80 29.02 30.08
N LEU A 7 14.93 30.03 29.97
CA LEU A 7 13.48 29.84 29.85
C LEU A 7 13.07 29.29 28.47
N SER A 8 13.81 29.63 27.40
CA SER A 8 13.59 29.05 26.07
C SER A 8 14.06 27.60 25.95
N LEU A 9 15.08 27.19 26.73
CA LEU A 9 15.61 25.82 26.70
C LEU A 9 14.69 24.83 27.45
N THR A 10 13.94 25.28 28.44
CA THR A 10 13.01 24.44 29.22
C THR A 10 11.67 24.17 28.51
N LEU A 11 11.32 24.97 27.49
CA LEU A 11 10.05 24.79 26.75
C LEU A 11 10.10 23.68 25.67
N CYS A 12 11.28 23.15 25.34
CA CYS A 12 11.45 22.09 24.33
C CYS A 12 11.30 20.66 24.87
N LEU A 13 11.04 20.47 26.16
CA LEU A 13 10.91 19.15 26.80
C LEU A 13 9.44 18.71 26.99
N ALA A 14 8.51 19.27 26.21
CA ALA A 14 7.14 18.75 26.19
C ALA A 14 7.19 17.25 25.84
N PRO A 15 6.68 16.35 26.70
CA PRO A 15 6.63 14.95 26.37
C PRO A 15 5.72 14.81 25.15
N VAL A 16 6.29 14.42 24.02
CA VAL A 16 5.52 13.89 22.90
C VAL A 16 4.78 12.71 23.48
N ARG A 17 3.48 12.85 23.72
CA ARG A 17 2.63 11.72 24.05
C ARG A 17 2.56 10.85 22.81
N ALA A 18 3.49 9.92 22.70
CA ALA A 18 3.41 8.85 21.74
C ALA A 18 2.06 8.16 21.96
N GLN A 19 1.27 8.05 20.90
CA GLN A 19 0.05 7.24 20.94
C GLN A 19 0.46 5.77 20.87
N ASP A 20 -0.37 4.89 21.41
CA ASP A 20 -0.15 3.47 21.21
C ASP A 20 -0.31 3.15 19.71
N LYS A 21 0.44 2.16 19.25
CA LYS A 21 0.46 1.72 17.85
C LYS A 21 0.05 0.28 17.77
N ILE A 22 -0.87 -0.03 16.87
CA ILE A 22 -1.29 -1.39 16.57
C ILE A 22 -0.76 -1.71 15.18
N ASN A 23 0.22 -2.62 15.10
CA ASN A 23 0.76 -3.09 13.85
C ASN A 23 -0.07 -4.27 13.36
N LEU A 24 -0.68 -4.14 12.19
CA LEU A 24 -1.50 -5.18 11.58
C LEU A 24 -0.66 -6.13 10.72
N MET A 25 -1.18 -7.34 10.54
CA MET A 25 -0.60 -8.38 9.69
C MET A 25 -0.45 -7.97 8.22
N ASN A 26 -1.17 -6.92 7.78
CA ASN A 26 -1.13 -6.39 6.42
C ASN A 26 -0.18 -5.17 6.24
N GLY A 27 0.67 -4.88 7.22
CA GLY A 27 1.59 -3.73 7.18
C GLY A 27 0.99 -2.37 7.54
N GLN A 28 -0.33 -2.28 7.79
CA GLN A 28 -0.94 -1.04 8.29
C GLN A 28 -0.61 -0.84 9.77
N VAL A 29 -0.45 0.42 10.15
CA VAL A 29 -0.23 0.81 11.55
C VAL A 29 -1.39 1.72 11.94
N LEU A 30 -2.14 1.30 12.96
CA LEU A 30 -3.22 2.09 13.54
C LEU A 30 -2.67 2.83 14.75
N GLU A 31 -2.98 4.12 14.85
CA GLU A 31 -2.60 4.96 15.98
C GLU A 31 -3.84 5.24 16.83
N GLY A 32 -3.76 4.97 18.13
CA GLY A 32 -4.89 5.16 19.03
C GLY A 32 -4.56 4.76 20.46
N LYS A 33 -5.47 5.06 21.40
CA LYS A 33 -5.29 4.60 22.79
C LYS A 33 -5.89 3.21 22.94
N VAL A 34 -5.09 2.21 23.28
CA VAL A 34 -5.57 0.85 23.55
C VAL A 34 -6.33 0.83 24.88
N ILE A 35 -7.56 0.31 24.86
CA ILE A 35 -8.44 0.25 26.04
C ILE A 35 -8.65 -1.16 26.56
N GLY A 36 -8.49 -2.17 25.70
CA GLY A 36 -8.63 -3.57 26.07
C GLY A 36 -7.91 -4.48 25.09
N GLN A 37 -7.27 -5.51 25.61
CA GLN A 37 -6.62 -6.54 24.81
C GLN A 37 -7.14 -7.90 25.28
N SER A 38 -7.71 -8.68 24.35
CA SER A 38 -8.26 -10.01 24.63
C SER A 38 -7.77 -11.02 23.60
N SER A 39 -8.09 -12.29 23.80
CA SER A 39 -7.79 -13.35 22.82
C SER A 39 -8.59 -13.21 21.52
N LEU A 40 -9.73 -12.51 21.54
CA LEU A 40 -10.62 -12.37 20.39
C LEU A 40 -10.37 -11.07 19.64
N GLU A 41 -10.25 -9.96 20.37
CA GLU A 41 -10.14 -8.63 19.80
C GLU A 41 -9.27 -7.69 20.64
N ILE A 42 -8.71 -6.70 19.95
CA ILE A 42 -8.01 -5.55 20.52
C ILE A 42 -8.87 -4.31 20.31
N ARG A 43 -9.30 -3.70 21.41
CA ARG A 43 -10.15 -2.51 21.44
C ARG A 43 -9.31 -1.27 21.65
N TYR A 44 -9.55 -0.25 20.83
CA TYR A 44 -8.79 1.01 20.84
C TYR A 44 -9.67 2.22 20.51
N LEU A 45 -9.23 3.39 20.98
CA LEU A 45 -9.88 4.67 20.74
C LEU A 45 -9.12 5.47 19.69
N VAL A 46 -9.83 5.86 18.64
CA VAL A 46 -9.35 6.77 17.60
C VAL A 46 -10.02 8.14 17.72
N PRO A 47 -9.32 9.23 17.41
CA PRO A 47 -9.93 10.56 17.36
C PRO A 47 -10.94 10.63 16.21
N GLY A 48 -12.22 10.80 16.54
CA GLY A 48 -13.27 11.11 15.56
C GLY A 48 -13.54 12.61 15.48
N LYS A 49 -14.36 13.01 14.50
CA LYS A 49 -14.66 14.43 14.18
C LYS A 49 -15.22 15.25 15.36
N HIS A 50 -16.01 14.61 16.24
CA HIS A 50 -16.64 15.27 17.40
C HIS A 50 -16.49 14.50 18.72
N LYS A 51 -16.13 13.21 18.66
CA LYS A 51 -15.93 12.35 19.84
C LYS A 51 -14.89 11.28 19.53
N ARG A 52 -14.29 10.70 20.57
CA ARG A 52 -13.47 9.50 20.40
C ARG A 52 -14.37 8.34 19.98
N VAL A 53 -13.95 7.63 18.95
CA VAL A 53 -14.67 6.48 18.41
C VAL A 53 -13.92 5.23 18.85
N GLU A 54 -14.67 4.28 19.38
CA GLU A 54 -14.14 2.97 19.72
C GLU A 54 -14.13 2.08 18.48
N ARG A 55 -13.03 1.36 18.31
CA ARG A 55 -12.82 0.38 17.24
C ARG A 55 -12.25 -0.90 17.84
N ALA A 56 -12.49 -2.01 17.17
CA ALA A 56 -11.97 -3.31 17.54
C ALA A 56 -11.35 -3.96 16.30
N GLU A 57 -10.15 -4.50 16.44
CA GLU A 57 -9.55 -5.39 15.45
C GLU A 57 -9.48 -6.81 16.01
N PRO A 58 -9.82 -7.85 15.22
CA PRO A 58 -9.61 -9.24 15.62
C PRO A 58 -8.13 -9.49 15.94
N THR A 59 -7.85 -10.22 17.02
CA THR A 59 -6.46 -10.51 17.43
C THR A 59 -5.67 -11.25 16.35
N SER A 60 -6.34 -12.08 15.54
CA SER A 60 -5.74 -12.77 14.38
C SER A 60 -5.22 -11.83 13.28
N SER A 61 -5.70 -10.58 13.24
CA SER A 61 -5.26 -9.56 12.28
C SER A 61 -4.15 -8.66 12.81
N VAL A 62 -3.82 -8.77 14.10
CA VAL A 62 -2.83 -7.93 14.78
C VAL A 62 -1.51 -8.68 14.91
N PHE A 63 -0.44 -8.05 14.43
CA PHE A 63 0.91 -8.55 14.61
C PHE A 63 1.47 -8.17 15.99
N SER A 64 1.43 -6.89 16.33
CA SER A 64 1.93 -6.38 17.62
C SER A 64 1.21 -5.11 18.07
N VAL A 65 1.26 -4.86 19.37
CA VAL A 65 0.81 -3.61 20.00
C VAL A 65 2.02 -2.98 20.67
N THR A 66 2.31 -1.73 20.34
CA THR A 66 3.34 -0.92 20.97
C THR A 66 2.67 0.13 21.82
N ASP A 67 2.92 0.09 23.13
CA ASP A 67 2.39 1.10 24.05
C ASP A 67 3.05 2.45 23.82
N SER A 68 2.44 3.52 24.33
CA SER A 68 2.99 4.88 24.37
C SER A 68 4.39 4.99 24.99
N LEU A 69 4.80 4.01 25.80
CA LEU A 69 6.14 3.91 26.39
C LEU A 69 7.17 3.22 25.47
N GLY A 70 6.74 2.72 24.31
CA GLY A 70 7.59 2.00 23.35
C GLY A 70 7.70 0.50 23.61
N HIS A 71 7.03 -0.04 24.62
CA HIS A 71 7.02 -1.48 24.88
C HIS A 71 6.15 -2.20 23.84
N GLU A 72 6.75 -3.11 23.07
CA GLU A 72 6.05 -3.91 22.08
C GLU A 72 5.65 -5.27 22.65
N LYS A 73 4.36 -5.59 22.55
CA LYS A 73 3.80 -6.92 22.79
C LYS A 73 3.39 -7.54 21.46
N VAL A 74 4.00 -8.67 21.11
CA VAL A 74 3.67 -9.41 19.89
C VAL A 74 2.48 -10.33 20.17
N TRP A 75 1.45 -10.22 19.33
CA TRP A 75 0.25 -11.06 19.37
C TRP A 75 0.29 -12.19 18.34
N TYR A 76 1.07 -12.02 17.29
CA TYR A 76 1.32 -13.05 16.29
C TYR A 76 2.11 -14.24 16.87
N PHE A 77 1.67 -15.44 16.52
CA PHE A 77 2.42 -16.67 16.74
C PHE A 77 2.34 -17.55 15.49
N MET A 78 3.40 -18.31 15.26
CA MET A 78 3.47 -19.26 14.15
C MET A 78 2.56 -20.45 14.47
N ASP A 79 1.59 -20.66 13.61
CA ASP A 79 0.68 -21.80 13.68
C ASP A 79 0.24 -22.19 12.27
N THR A 80 0.72 -23.35 11.82
CA THR A 80 0.44 -23.87 10.50
C THR A 80 -1.02 -24.28 10.31
N LEU A 81 -1.76 -24.56 11.40
CA LEU A 81 -3.18 -24.88 11.35
C LEU A 81 -4.04 -23.67 10.99
N PHE A 82 -3.59 -22.46 11.36
CA PHE A 82 -4.25 -21.19 11.05
C PHE A 82 -3.64 -20.47 9.83
N GLY A 83 -2.71 -21.10 9.11
CA GLY A 83 -2.04 -20.51 7.94
C GLY A 83 -0.90 -19.55 8.26
N ASN A 84 -0.51 -19.43 9.53
CA ASN A 84 0.61 -18.62 10.00
C ASN A 84 1.92 -19.40 9.91
N THR A 85 2.54 -19.41 8.73
CA THR A 85 3.73 -20.24 8.44
C THR A 85 5.06 -19.56 8.74
N TYR A 86 5.06 -18.23 8.91
CA TYR A 86 6.27 -17.47 9.19
C TYR A 86 6.59 -17.42 10.67
N THR A 87 7.86 -17.45 11.04
CA THR A 87 8.29 -17.12 12.41
C THR A 87 8.05 -15.63 12.69
N VAL A 88 8.05 -15.22 13.96
CA VAL A 88 7.83 -13.81 14.35
C VAL A 88 8.79 -12.84 13.60
N PRO A 89 10.11 -13.10 13.52
CA PRO A 89 11.02 -12.23 12.75
C PRO A 89 10.72 -12.20 11.25
N GLN A 90 10.42 -13.36 10.67
CA GLN A 90 10.08 -13.46 9.24
C GLN A 90 8.79 -12.70 8.92
N MET A 91 7.77 -12.85 9.76
CA MET A 91 6.50 -12.15 9.59
C MET A 91 6.67 -10.63 9.71
N ARG A 92 7.56 -10.17 10.61
CA ARG A 92 7.91 -8.74 10.72
C ARG A 92 8.48 -8.22 9.41
N TRP A 93 9.46 -8.92 8.83
CA TRP A 93 10.07 -8.54 7.55
C TRP A 93 9.08 -8.59 6.39
N PHE A 94 8.17 -9.57 6.38
CA PHE A 94 7.07 -9.61 5.40
C PHE A 94 6.19 -8.37 5.49
N ILE A 95 5.73 -8.01 6.70
CA ILE A 95 4.89 -6.83 6.99
C ILE A 95 5.59 -5.53 6.59
N GLU A 96 6.90 -5.43 6.83
CA GLU A 96 7.71 -4.29 6.44
C GLU A 96 7.83 -4.18 4.92
N GLY A 97 8.02 -5.31 4.22
CA GLY A 97 7.98 -5.37 2.76
C GLY A 97 6.65 -4.89 2.19
N GLU A 98 5.52 -5.33 2.74
CA GLU A 98 4.19 -4.87 2.34
C GLU A 98 4.02 -3.35 2.55
N ARG A 99 4.49 -2.84 3.70
CA ARG A 99 4.41 -1.43 4.06
C ARG A 99 5.22 -0.55 3.11
N ASP A 100 6.43 -0.99 2.79
CA ASP A 100 7.35 -0.29 1.89
C ASP A 100 6.86 -0.34 0.45
N ALA A 101 6.28 -1.45 -0.01
CA ALA A 101 5.61 -1.52 -1.31
C ALA A 101 4.41 -0.56 -1.39
N ARG A 102 3.61 -0.47 -0.33
CA ARG A 102 2.45 0.44 -0.27
C ARG A 102 2.88 1.88 -0.49
N LYS A 103 3.94 2.32 0.19
CA LYS A 103 4.48 3.69 0.14
C LYS A 103 5.29 3.95 -1.13
N GLY A 104 6.26 3.08 -1.44
CA GLY A 104 7.31 3.33 -2.42
C GLY A 104 7.06 2.76 -3.82
N TYR A 105 6.33 1.64 -3.95
CA TYR A 105 6.17 0.99 -5.25
C TYR A 105 5.31 1.83 -6.21
N LYS A 106 5.88 2.23 -7.35
CA LYS A 106 5.19 2.96 -8.42
C LYS A 106 5.43 2.26 -9.76
N PRO A 107 4.41 1.62 -10.37
CA PRO A 107 4.56 0.87 -11.62
C PRO A 107 4.52 1.80 -12.85
N ILE A 108 5.42 2.79 -12.93
CA ILE A 108 5.38 3.83 -13.98
C ILE A 108 5.55 3.23 -15.38
N LEU A 109 6.53 2.34 -15.57
CA LEU A 109 6.78 1.70 -16.88
C LEU A 109 5.57 0.88 -17.36
N PRO A 110 4.99 -0.04 -16.56
CA PRO A 110 3.73 -0.70 -16.91
C PRO A 110 2.56 0.25 -17.17
N MET A 111 2.49 1.40 -16.49
CA MET A 111 1.44 2.39 -16.76
C MET A 111 1.63 3.04 -18.13
N LEU A 112 2.85 3.50 -18.45
CA LEU A 112 3.16 4.12 -19.74
C LEU A 112 2.95 3.13 -20.90
N GLY A 113 3.38 1.89 -20.73
CA GLY A 113 3.15 0.82 -21.72
C GLY A 113 1.66 0.55 -21.93
N GLY A 114 0.88 0.49 -20.83
CA GLY A 114 -0.56 0.29 -20.90
C GLY A 114 -1.28 1.43 -21.62
N PHE A 115 -0.89 2.68 -21.33
CA PHE A 115 -1.44 3.86 -22.00
C PHE A 115 -1.10 3.86 -23.50
N ALA A 116 0.17 3.66 -23.85
CA ALA A 116 0.64 3.67 -25.23
C ALA A 116 -0.02 2.57 -26.07
N LEU A 117 -0.17 1.36 -25.52
CA LEU A 117 -0.89 0.26 -26.18
C LEU A 117 -2.39 0.56 -26.33
N GLY A 118 -3.02 1.07 -25.28
CA GLY A 118 -4.45 1.41 -25.30
C GLY A 118 -4.74 2.47 -26.37
N ALA A 119 -4.01 3.58 -26.38
CA ALA A 119 -4.18 4.64 -27.37
C ALA A 119 -3.78 4.18 -28.76
N GLY A 120 -2.58 3.61 -28.91
CA GLY A 120 -2.01 3.25 -30.20
C GLY A 120 -2.79 2.17 -30.94
N LEU A 121 -3.21 1.09 -30.26
CA LEU A 121 -3.98 0.02 -30.90
C LEU A 121 -5.40 0.46 -31.25
N THR A 122 -6.03 1.26 -30.39
CA THR A 122 -7.37 1.82 -30.68
C THR A 122 -7.32 2.71 -31.92
N MET A 123 -6.28 3.54 -32.03
CA MET A 123 -6.11 4.44 -33.17
C MET A 123 -5.76 3.69 -34.47
N ALA A 124 -4.82 2.75 -34.41
CA ALA A 124 -4.31 2.07 -35.60
C ALA A 124 -5.28 1.04 -36.20
N LEU A 125 -6.12 0.41 -35.36
CA LEU A 125 -6.99 -0.69 -35.77
C LEU A 125 -8.48 -0.31 -35.78
N ASP A 126 -8.81 0.95 -35.52
CA ASP A 126 -10.17 1.48 -35.46
C ASP A 126 -11.14 0.64 -34.60
N LEU A 127 -10.64 0.23 -33.43
CA LEU A 127 -11.34 -0.71 -32.54
C LEU A 127 -12.39 0.02 -31.69
N GLU A 128 -13.47 0.50 -32.28
CA GLU A 128 -14.52 1.23 -31.54
C GLU A 128 -15.10 0.40 -30.39
N VAL A 129 -15.67 -0.78 -30.67
CA VAL A 129 -16.29 -1.65 -29.65
C VAL A 129 -15.28 -2.63 -29.03
N ASN A 130 -14.30 -3.08 -29.82
CA ASN A 130 -13.33 -4.10 -29.40
C ASN A 130 -12.22 -3.56 -28.49
N SER A 131 -12.02 -2.23 -28.44
CA SER A 131 -10.98 -1.61 -27.60
C SER A 131 -11.19 -1.84 -26.10
N LEU A 132 -12.41 -2.15 -25.67
CA LEU A 132 -12.73 -2.47 -24.27
C LEU A 132 -12.07 -3.77 -23.77
N ILE A 133 -11.59 -4.63 -24.68
CA ILE A 133 -10.84 -5.85 -24.33
C ILE A 133 -9.38 -5.53 -23.99
N LEU A 134 -8.82 -4.41 -24.48
CA LEU A 134 -7.41 -4.07 -24.28
C LEU A 134 -7.05 -3.88 -22.79
N PRO A 135 -7.83 -3.14 -21.97
CA PRO A 135 -7.50 -2.97 -20.56
C PRO A 135 -7.40 -4.28 -19.76
N PRO A 136 -8.39 -5.20 -19.76
CA PRO A 136 -8.28 -6.45 -18.99
C PRO A 136 -7.18 -7.37 -19.51
N VAL A 137 -6.96 -7.44 -20.83
CA VAL A 137 -5.88 -8.25 -21.42
C VAL A 137 -4.50 -7.74 -20.98
N TYR A 138 -4.27 -6.43 -21.09
CA TYR A 138 -2.99 -5.84 -20.68
C TYR A 138 -2.77 -5.96 -19.17
N ALA A 139 -3.80 -5.72 -18.36
CA ALA A 139 -3.73 -5.87 -16.91
C ALA A 139 -3.44 -7.33 -16.50
N GLY A 140 -4.07 -8.30 -17.16
CA GLY A 140 -3.81 -9.73 -16.97
C GLY A 140 -2.37 -10.10 -17.34
N ALA A 141 -1.85 -9.60 -18.47
CA ALA A 141 -0.45 -9.80 -18.85
C ALA A 141 0.51 -9.22 -17.80
N MET A 142 0.17 -8.07 -17.20
CA MET A 142 0.96 -7.46 -16.12
C MET A 142 0.88 -8.19 -14.77
N ALA A 143 0.05 -9.22 -14.63
CA ALA A 143 0.05 -10.08 -13.44
C ALA A 143 1.24 -11.06 -13.43
N TRP A 144 1.76 -11.44 -14.61
CA TRP A 144 2.81 -12.45 -14.73
C TRP A 144 4.18 -12.01 -14.21
N PRO A 145 4.76 -10.86 -14.64
CA PRO A 145 6.15 -10.55 -14.31
C PRO A 145 6.38 -10.45 -12.80
N ARG A 146 7.56 -10.85 -12.29
CA ARG A 146 7.85 -10.66 -10.88
C ARG A 146 7.93 -9.16 -10.55
N VAL A 147 7.52 -8.78 -9.34
CA VAL A 147 7.75 -7.43 -8.81
C VAL A 147 9.02 -7.47 -8.00
N TYR A 148 9.98 -6.64 -8.39
CA TYR A 148 11.24 -6.46 -7.67
C TYR A 148 11.13 -5.28 -6.71
N VAL A 149 11.89 -5.36 -5.62
CA VAL A 149 12.02 -4.27 -4.66
C VAL A 149 12.63 -3.06 -5.36
N THR A 150 12.03 -1.89 -5.16
CA THR A 150 12.50 -0.65 -5.80
C THR A 150 13.62 -0.04 -4.97
N ARG A 151 14.71 0.38 -5.60
CA ARG A 151 15.80 1.07 -4.89
C ARG A 151 15.26 2.35 -4.24
N GLY A 152 15.55 2.54 -2.96
CA GLY A 152 15.07 3.69 -2.18
C GLY A 152 13.64 3.57 -1.64
N SER A 153 12.92 2.46 -1.87
CA SER A 153 11.67 2.19 -1.16
C SER A 153 11.87 1.45 0.16
N ILE A 154 13.07 0.91 0.40
CA ILE A 154 13.41 0.12 1.58
C ILE A 154 13.67 1.07 2.74
N THR A 155 12.97 0.86 3.86
CA THR A 155 13.15 1.65 5.09
C THR A 155 14.38 1.19 5.88
N ASP A 156 14.59 -0.14 6.01
CA ASP A 156 15.74 -0.71 6.72
C ASP A 156 16.70 -1.41 5.74
N PRO A 157 17.95 -0.92 5.60
CA PRO A 157 18.95 -1.53 4.71
C PRO A 157 19.24 -3.00 5.00
N ASN A 158 19.04 -3.47 6.23
CA ASN A 158 19.30 -4.87 6.60
C ASN A 158 18.33 -5.86 5.95
N MET A 159 17.20 -5.38 5.41
CA MET A 159 16.18 -6.19 4.73
C MET A 159 16.43 -6.33 3.23
N GLU A 160 17.43 -5.63 2.70
CA GLU A 160 17.76 -5.70 1.29
C GLU A 160 18.27 -7.10 0.92
N GLY A 161 17.66 -7.69 -0.11
CA GLY A 161 18.00 -9.03 -0.58
C GLY A 161 17.31 -10.18 0.17
N ASP A 162 16.59 -9.91 1.26
CA ASP A 162 15.86 -10.95 1.98
C ASP A 162 14.66 -11.47 1.16
N PRO A 163 14.51 -12.80 0.99
CA PRO A 163 13.41 -13.38 0.22
C PRO A 163 12.03 -13.19 0.86
N ILE A 164 11.92 -13.13 2.19
CA ILE A 164 10.64 -12.97 2.89
C ILE A 164 10.14 -11.54 2.75
N TYR A 165 11.01 -10.56 2.97
CA TYR A 165 10.76 -9.16 2.70
C TYR A 165 10.35 -8.93 1.25
N ALA A 166 11.09 -9.49 0.28
CA ALA A 166 10.77 -9.38 -1.13
C ALA A 166 9.40 -10.02 -1.48
N THR A 167 9.02 -11.08 -0.76
CA THR A 167 7.70 -11.72 -0.91
C THR A 167 6.59 -10.79 -0.45
N GLY A 168 6.70 -10.19 0.75
CA GLY A 168 5.75 -9.19 1.24
C GLY A 168 5.66 -7.96 0.33
N TYR A 169 6.80 -7.45 -0.12
CA TYR A 169 6.83 -6.35 -1.09
C TYR A 169 6.07 -6.69 -2.38
N SER A 170 6.26 -7.91 -2.90
CA SER A 170 5.57 -8.37 -4.11
C SER A 170 4.07 -8.61 -3.92
N ALA A 171 3.64 -9.00 -2.72
CA ALA A 171 2.23 -9.26 -2.39
C ALA A 171 1.37 -8.01 -2.56
N VAL A 172 1.89 -6.84 -2.19
CA VAL A 172 1.22 -5.54 -2.41
C VAL A 172 1.56 -4.94 -3.77
N GLY A 173 2.79 -5.10 -4.26
CA GLY A 173 3.25 -4.51 -5.52
C GLY A 173 2.52 -5.06 -6.75
N ARG A 174 2.29 -6.38 -6.81
CA ARG A 174 1.61 -7.04 -7.94
C ARG A 174 0.20 -6.50 -8.21
N PRO A 175 -0.74 -6.51 -7.25
CA PRO A 175 -2.09 -5.98 -7.48
C PRO A 175 -2.05 -4.48 -7.80
N LYS A 176 -1.16 -3.72 -7.16
CA LYS A 176 -0.98 -2.29 -7.45
C LYS A 176 -0.56 -2.05 -8.91
N ARG A 177 0.31 -2.88 -9.47
CA ARG A 177 0.68 -2.84 -10.90
C ARG A 177 -0.51 -3.16 -11.78
N VAL A 178 -1.19 -4.28 -11.54
CA VAL A 178 -2.34 -4.72 -12.34
C VAL A 178 -3.42 -3.65 -12.40
N VAL A 179 -3.84 -3.12 -11.25
CA VAL A 179 -4.90 -2.09 -11.18
C VAL A 179 -4.46 -0.79 -11.85
N ARG A 180 -3.22 -0.33 -11.63
CA ARG A 180 -2.75 0.91 -12.26
C ARG A 180 -2.56 0.78 -13.77
N SER A 181 -2.11 -0.38 -14.25
CA SER A 181 -2.01 -0.68 -15.68
C SER A 181 -3.40 -0.75 -16.32
N LEU A 182 -4.38 -1.38 -15.66
CA LEU A 182 -5.77 -1.40 -16.12
C LEU A 182 -6.33 0.03 -16.32
N LEU A 183 -6.18 0.88 -15.29
CA LEU A 183 -6.62 2.27 -15.35
C LEU A 183 -5.89 3.04 -16.46
N SER A 184 -4.57 2.88 -16.56
CA SER A 184 -3.76 3.55 -17.57
C SER A 184 -4.14 3.17 -19.00
N THR A 185 -4.36 1.87 -19.25
CA THR A 185 -4.82 1.38 -20.57
C THR A 185 -6.23 1.86 -20.87
N THR A 186 -7.12 1.90 -19.88
CA THR A 186 -8.48 2.45 -20.05
C THR A 186 -8.43 3.92 -20.48
N VAL A 187 -7.60 4.73 -19.81
CA VAL A 187 -7.38 6.13 -20.21
C VAL A 187 -6.79 6.22 -21.62
N GLY A 188 -5.84 5.35 -21.96
CA GLY A 188 -5.29 5.26 -23.32
C GLY A 188 -6.35 4.96 -24.37
N VAL A 189 -7.23 3.98 -24.13
CA VAL A 189 -8.36 3.65 -25.02
C VAL A 189 -9.29 4.85 -25.21
N LEU A 190 -9.67 5.54 -24.13
CA LEU A 190 -10.53 6.72 -24.22
C LEU A 190 -9.89 7.83 -25.06
N VAL A 191 -8.59 8.06 -24.90
CA VAL A 191 -7.85 9.01 -25.74
C VAL A 191 -7.82 8.56 -27.19
N GLY A 192 -7.58 7.27 -27.44
CA GLY A 192 -7.58 6.72 -28.80
C GLY A 192 -8.93 6.86 -29.51
N LEU A 193 -10.03 6.54 -28.82
CA LEU A 193 -11.40 6.73 -29.34
C LEU A 193 -11.69 8.20 -29.63
N ALA A 194 -11.30 9.11 -28.74
CA ALA A 194 -11.48 10.54 -28.95
C ALA A 194 -10.67 11.02 -30.17
N MET A 195 -9.43 10.57 -30.33
CA MET A 195 -8.61 10.92 -31.50
C MET A 195 -9.20 10.38 -32.80
N ASN A 196 -9.69 9.13 -32.81
CA ASN A 196 -10.37 8.58 -33.99
C ASN A 196 -11.58 9.43 -34.37
N ARG A 197 -12.42 9.75 -33.37
CA ARG A 197 -13.67 10.48 -33.58
C ARG A 197 -13.48 11.93 -34.04
N TYR A 198 -12.50 12.64 -33.49
CA TYR A 198 -12.37 14.09 -33.72
C TYR A 198 -11.30 14.47 -34.73
N VAL A 199 -10.30 13.61 -34.97
CA VAL A 199 -9.12 13.96 -35.78
C VAL A 199 -9.00 13.08 -37.01
N ILE A 200 -9.14 11.75 -36.87
CA ILE A 200 -8.85 10.82 -37.96
C ILE A 200 -10.06 10.68 -38.89
N ASP A 201 -11.27 10.50 -38.35
CA ASP A 201 -12.47 10.34 -39.17
C ASP A 201 -13.67 11.14 -38.61
N PRO A 202 -13.67 12.47 -38.75
CA PRO A 202 -14.77 13.31 -38.28
C PRO A 202 -16.07 13.13 -39.09
N ALA A 203 -16.02 12.46 -40.24
CA ALA A 203 -17.13 12.32 -41.19
C ALA A 203 -18.02 11.09 -40.93
N ARG A 204 -17.63 10.19 -40.02
CA ARG A 204 -18.39 8.96 -39.66
C ARG A 204 -19.60 9.19 -38.75
N ASN A 205 -20.06 10.44 -38.59
CA ASN A 205 -21.29 10.76 -37.86
C ASN A 205 -22.51 10.65 -38.80
N PRO A 206 -23.58 9.91 -38.42
CA PRO A 206 -24.93 10.28 -38.85
C PRO A 206 -25.39 11.60 -38.21
#